data_AF-A0A354BVY7-F1
#
_entry.id   AF-A0A354BVY7-F1
#
_cell.length_a   1.000
_cell.length_b   1.000
_cell.length_c   1.000
_cell.angle_alpha   90.00
_cell.angle_beta   90.00
_cell.angle_gamma   90.00
#
_symmetry.space_group_name_H-M   'P 1'
#
loop_
_entity.id
_entity.type
_entity.pdbx_description
1 polymer ?
#
loop_
_entity_poly.entity_id
_entity_poly.type
_entity_poly.pdbx_seq_one_letter_code
_entity_poly.pdbx_strand_id
1 'polypeptide(L)'
;MMLRLFNPETSFTFSVAKILWLGRYSVGFISFLHFNKQFHLFSTHNNSILSHIAYDGRTIGFTLNNKEFTLKVTAIKNSSGELRAPESGKMSRKIKESIDSVVTISLFDKDNNMVYNDLARRAGLEIIEKIFEYLDVKIPIQV
;
A
#
# COMPACT_ATOMS: atom_id res chain seq x y z
N MET A 1 0.88 -6.96 -1.40
CA MET A 1 0.16 -7.72 -2.45
C MET A 1 0.70 -7.28 -3.82
N MET A 2 1.05 -8.19 -4.73
CA MET A 2 1.77 -7.86 -5.97
C MET A 2 0.83 -7.59 -7.14
N LEU A 3 1.10 -6.50 -7.88
CA LEU A 3 0.21 -5.95 -8.88
C LEU A 3 0.94 -5.63 -10.17
N ARG A 4 0.34 -6.00 -11.29
CA ARG A 4 0.80 -5.60 -12.62
C ARG A 4 0.11 -4.30 -13.03
N LEU A 5 0.87 -3.30 -13.44
CA LEU A 5 0.33 -2.02 -13.91
C LEU A 5 0.06 -2.08 -15.42
N PHE A 6 -0.43 -0.99 -16.03
CA PHE A 6 -0.77 -0.96 -17.45
C PHE A 6 0.43 -1.29 -18.32
N ASN A 7 1.63 -0.83 -17.92
CA ASN A 7 2.84 -1.33 -18.50
C ASN A 7 3.10 -2.78 -18.01
N PRO A 8 3.15 -3.77 -18.92
CA PRO A 8 3.29 -5.18 -18.56
C PRO A 8 4.63 -5.53 -17.88
N GLU A 9 5.65 -4.68 -18.00
CA GLU A 9 6.93 -4.85 -17.30
C GLU A 9 6.96 -4.20 -15.92
N THR A 10 5.88 -3.49 -15.55
CA THR A 10 5.80 -2.73 -14.32
C THR A 10 5.03 -3.49 -13.27
N SER A 11 5.63 -3.61 -12.09
CA SER A 11 5.02 -4.31 -10.96
C SER A 11 5.18 -3.51 -9.68
N PHE A 12 4.11 -3.45 -8.88
CA PHE A 12 4.11 -2.76 -7.61
C PHE A 12 3.58 -3.68 -6.51
N THR A 13 4.19 -3.62 -5.33
CA THR A 13 3.64 -4.21 -4.11
C THR A 13 3.84 -3.28 -2.95
N PHE A 14 2.91 -3.32 -2.01
CA PHE A 14 3.02 -2.68 -0.71
C PHE A 14 2.41 -3.59 0.35
N SER A 15 3.02 -3.60 1.52
CA SER A 15 2.53 -4.28 2.71
C SER A 15 2.97 -3.51 3.95
N VAL A 16 2.04 -3.27 4.87
CA VAL A 16 2.30 -2.62 6.16
C VAL A 16 1.66 -3.45 7.26
N ALA A 17 2.38 -3.64 8.36
CA ALA A 17 1.93 -4.45 9.48
C ALA A 17 2.50 -3.96 10.81
N LYS A 18 1.77 -4.23 11.89
CA LYS A 18 2.30 -4.15 13.25
C LYS A 18 3.22 -5.35 13.50
N ILE A 19 4.48 -5.11 13.81
CA ILE A 19 5.50 -6.12 14.10
C ILE A 19 5.77 -6.13 15.61
N LEU A 20 5.72 -7.31 16.21
CA LEU A 20 6.04 -7.53 17.63
C LEU A 20 7.56 -7.71 17.79
N TRP A 21 8.17 -6.87 18.63
CA TRP A 21 9.58 -6.89 18.98
C TRP A 21 9.73 -7.04 20.48
N LEU A 22 9.99 -8.26 20.99
CA LEU A 22 10.35 -8.57 22.40
C LEU A 22 9.71 -7.63 23.45
N GLY A 23 8.37 -7.55 23.47
CA GLY A 23 7.59 -6.75 24.43
C GLY A 23 7.22 -5.32 23.97
N ARG A 24 7.74 -4.86 22.83
CA ARG A 24 7.34 -3.64 22.13
C ARG A 24 6.70 -4.00 20.79
N TYR A 25 6.08 -3.01 20.15
CA TYR A 25 5.65 -3.14 18.76
C TYR A 25 6.14 -1.93 17.96
N SER A 26 6.34 -2.16 16.67
CA SER A 26 6.60 -1.10 15.68
C SER A 26 5.76 -1.35 14.44
N VAL A 27 5.41 -0.30 13.72
CA VAL A 27 4.80 -0.45 12.39
C VAL A 27 5.92 -0.59 11.37
N GLY A 28 5.95 -1.72 10.69
CA GLY A 28 6.89 -2.00 9.61
C GLY A 28 6.18 -2.04 8.27
N PHE A 29 6.89 -1.64 7.21
CA PHE A 29 6.39 -1.79 5.84
C PHE A 29 7.49 -2.21 4.89
N ILE A 30 7.06 -2.85 3.80
CA ILE A 30 7.89 -3.19 2.65
C ILE A 30 7.12 -2.89 1.36
N SER A 31 7.82 -2.35 0.39
CA SER A 31 7.30 -2.02 -0.92
C SER A 31 8.40 -2.12 -1.96
N PHE A 32 8.01 -2.48 -3.17
CA PHE A 32 8.85 -2.29 -4.34
C PHE A 32 8.01 -1.83 -5.51
N LEU A 33 8.61 -0.98 -6.33
CA LEU A 33 8.17 -0.67 -7.68
C LEU A 33 9.25 -1.18 -8.62
N HIS A 34 8.90 -2.13 -9.49
CA HIS A 34 9.74 -2.55 -10.60
C HIS A 34 9.28 -1.81 -11.85
N PHE A 35 10.16 -1.02 -12.47
CA PHE A 35 9.93 -0.42 -13.79
C PHE A 35 11.29 -0.20 -14.47
N ASN A 36 11.31 -0.20 -15.81
CA ASN A 36 12.55 -0.01 -16.58
C ASN A 36 13.73 -0.92 -16.14
N LYS A 37 13.42 -2.18 -15.81
CA LYS A 37 14.39 -3.19 -15.32
C LYS A 37 15.11 -2.82 -14.01
N GLN A 38 14.55 -1.89 -13.23
CA GLN A 38 15.08 -1.46 -11.94
C GLN A 38 14.06 -1.68 -10.82
N PHE A 39 14.56 -2.03 -9.64
CA PHE A 39 13.75 -2.11 -8.42
C PHE A 39 13.93 -0.86 -7.57
N HIS A 40 12.83 -0.15 -7.33
CA HIS A 40 12.75 0.97 -6.41
C HIS A 40 12.17 0.45 -5.09
N LEU A 41 13.06 0.24 -4.11
CA LEU A 41 12.73 -0.38 -2.83
C LEU A 41 12.39 0.67 -1.77
N PHE A 42 11.27 0.48 -1.07
CA PHE A 42 10.89 1.28 0.09
C PHE A 42 10.55 0.36 1.26
N SER A 43 11.23 0.54 2.39
CA SER A 43 10.97 -0.25 3.59
C SER A 43 11.42 0.47 4.86
N THR A 44 10.91 0.05 6.01
CA THR A 44 11.47 0.49 7.29
C THR A 44 12.93 0.07 7.49
N HIS A 45 13.42 -0.94 6.75
CA HIS A 45 14.80 -1.43 6.85
C HIS A 45 15.82 -0.62 6.04
N ASN A 46 15.38 0.12 5.02
CA ASN A 46 16.23 1.02 4.23
C ASN A 46 15.94 2.49 4.52
N ASN A 47 15.48 2.80 5.74
CA ASN A 47 15.14 4.15 6.21
C ASN A 47 14.12 4.89 5.34
N SER A 48 13.24 4.15 4.66
CA SER A 48 12.12 4.77 3.95
C SER A 48 11.02 5.15 4.93
N ILE A 49 10.28 6.20 4.58
CA ILE A 49 9.21 6.77 5.40
C ILE A 49 7.88 6.58 4.66
N LEU A 50 6.91 5.99 5.35
CA LEU A 50 5.51 5.98 4.96
C LEU A 50 4.84 7.20 5.60
N SER A 51 4.21 8.06 4.80
CA SER A 51 3.59 9.30 5.25
C SER A 51 2.34 9.64 4.44
N HIS A 52 1.64 10.70 4.84
CA HIS A 52 0.44 11.23 4.16
C HIS A 52 -0.64 10.18 3.90
N ILE A 53 -0.87 9.31 4.87
CA ILE A 53 -1.88 8.26 4.76
C ILE A 53 -3.27 8.87 4.93
N ALA A 54 -4.15 8.62 3.98
CA ALA A 54 -5.55 9.00 4.05
C ALA A 54 -6.43 7.84 3.59
N TYR A 55 -7.54 7.58 4.28
CA TYR A 55 -8.49 6.54 3.92
C TYR A 55 -9.92 6.97 4.20
N ASP A 56 -10.80 6.88 3.19
CA ASP A 56 -12.21 7.31 3.27
C ASP A 56 -13.21 6.14 3.32
N GLY A 57 -12.73 4.90 3.48
CA GLY A 57 -13.54 3.67 3.39
C GLY A 57 -13.53 3.02 2.00
N ARG A 58 -13.17 3.78 0.96
CA ARG A 58 -13.09 3.33 -0.44
C ARG A 58 -11.73 3.58 -1.06
N THR A 59 -11.15 4.74 -0.84
CA THR A 59 -9.88 5.19 -1.41
C THR A 59 -8.85 5.26 -0.31
N ILE A 60 -7.69 4.64 -0.52
CA ILE A 60 -6.51 4.83 0.31
C ILE A 60 -5.43 5.54 -0.49
N GLY A 61 -4.88 6.60 0.07
CA GLY A 61 -3.73 7.33 -0.46
C GLY A 61 -2.59 7.30 0.55
N PHE A 62 -1.35 7.20 0.06
CA PHE A 62 -0.16 7.32 0.89
C PHE A 62 1.07 7.69 0.05
N THR A 63 2.13 8.12 0.73
CA THR A 63 3.41 8.46 0.13
C THR A 63 4.52 7.63 0.77
N LEU A 64 5.40 7.05 -0.05
CA LEU A 64 6.65 6.42 0.37
C LEU A 64 7.81 7.31 -0.06
N ASN A 65 8.71 7.62 0.86
CA ASN A 65 9.86 8.49 0.58
C ASN A 65 11.13 7.78 1.03
N ASN A 66 12.19 7.91 0.24
CA ASN A 66 13.55 7.62 0.68
C ASN A 66 14.47 8.77 0.22
N LYS A 67 15.79 8.60 0.35
CA LYS A 67 16.76 9.65 -0.01
C LYS A 67 16.80 9.97 -1.52
N GLU A 68 16.27 9.10 -2.38
CA GLU A 68 16.40 9.18 -3.85
C GLU A 68 15.06 9.51 -4.52
N PHE A 69 13.96 8.96 -3.98
CA PHE A 69 12.66 8.97 -4.63
C PHE A 69 11.51 9.24 -3.67
N THR A 70 10.47 9.84 -4.23
CA THR A 70 9.13 9.94 -3.63
C THR A 70 8.14 9.18 -4.49
N LEU A 71 7.47 8.17 -3.92
CA LEU A 71 6.43 7.39 -4.57
C LEU A 71 5.07 7.71 -3.95
N LYS A 72 4.20 8.35 -4.71
CA LYS A 72 2.80 8.58 -4.33
C LYS A 72 1.94 7.44 -4.86
N VAL A 73 1.06 6.92 -4.02
CA VAL A 73 0.18 5.80 -4.35
C VAL A 73 -1.26 6.15 -3.98
N THR A 74 -2.19 5.83 -4.86
CA THR A 74 -3.62 5.89 -4.59
C THR A 74 -4.27 4.59 -5.04
N ALA A 75 -4.97 3.92 -4.16
CA ALA A 75 -5.72 2.71 -4.45
C ALA A 75 -7.21 2.94 -4.19
N ILE A 76 -8.03 2.70 -5.20
CA ILE A 76 -9.49 2.80 -5.12
C ILE A 76 -10.05 1.39 -5.07
N LYS A 77 -10.69 1.06 -3.95
CA LYS A 77 -11.44 -0.17 -3.76
C LYS A 77 -12.70 -0.13 -4.62
N ASN A 78 -12.79 -1.07 -5.57
CA ASN A 78 -14.00 -1.27 -6.36
C ASN A 78 -14.88 -2.35 -5.69
N SER A 79 -15.23 -3.44 -6.38
CA SER A 79 -16.02 -4.50 -5.78
C SER A 79 -15.18 -5.34 -4.82
N SER A 80 -15.62 -5.45 -3.57
CA SER A 80 -15.00 -6.35 -2.60
C SER A 80 -15.70 -7.70 -2.63
N GLY A 81 -14.92 -8.77 -2.81
CA GLY A 81 -15.37 -10.10 -2.42
C GLY A 81 -15.20 -10.28 -0.91
N GLU A 82 -16.17 -10.88 -0.23
CA GLU A 82 -15.93 -11.36 1.13
C GLU A 82 -15.16 -12.69 1.05
N LEU A 83 -13.93 -12.70 1.57
CA LEU A 83 -13.16 -13.92 1.75
C LEU A 83 -13.14 -14.31 3.22
N ARG A 84 -13.08 -15.62 3.48
CA ARG A 84 -12.87 -16.14 4.82
C ARG A 84 -11.39 -16.41 5.01
N ALA A 85 -10.88 -16.06 6.18
CA ALA A 85 -9.50 -16.26 6.57
C ALA A 85 -9.41 -17.01 7.90
N PRO A 86 -8.29 -17.70 8.15
CA PRO A 86 -8.11 -18.45 9.38
C PRO A 86 -7.96 -17.51 10.59
N GLU A 87 -8.69 -17.84 11.64
CA GLU A 87 -8.59 -17.29 12.98
C GLU A 87 -8.69 -18.45 13.96
N SER A 88 -7.63 -18.67 14.73
CA SER A 88 -7.54 -19.79 15.69
C SER A 88 -7.87 -21.16 15.06
N GLY A 89 -7.45 -21.39 13.82
CA GLY A 89 -7.70 -22.63 13.08
C GLY A 89 -9.08 -22.76 12.42
N LYS A 90 -9.96 -21.76 12.56
CA LYS A 90 -11.28 -21.72 11.91
C LYS A 90 -11.31 -20.63 10.84
N MET A 91 -11.95 -20.91 9.70
CA MET A 91 -12.20 -19.93 8.63
C MET A 91 -13.35 -18.97 9.00
N SER A 92 -13.25 -18.30 10.16
CA SER A 92 -14.29 -17.44 10.74
C SER A 92 -14.07 -15.96 10.46
N ARG A 93 -12.82 -15.53 10.27
CA ARG A 93 -12.51 -14.12 10.05
C ARG A 93 -12.90 -13.73 8.63
N LYS A 94 -13.70 -12.66 8.51
CA LYS A 94 -13.99 -12.05 7.21
C LYS A 94 -12.88 -11.08 6.83
N ILE A 95 -12.37 -11.21 5.62
CA ILE A 95 -11.46 -10.26 5.01
C ILE A 95 -12.20 -9.64 3.83
N LYS A 96 -12.16 -8.30 3.74
CA LYS A 96 -12.61 -7.57 2.57
C LYS A 96 -11.43 -7.44 1.63
N GLU A 97 -11.36 -8.34 0.65
CA GLU A 97 -10.39 -8.28 -0.44
C GLU A 97 -11.12 -7.81 -1.70
N SER A 98 -10.60 -6.81 -2.38
CA SER A 98 -11.03 -6.47 -3.73
C SER A 98 -9.97 -6.97 -4.68
N ILE A 99 -10.33 -7.72 -5.72
CA ILE A 99 -9.41 -8.16 -6.80
C ILE A 99 -9.48 -7.24 -8.03
N ASP A 100 -10.40 -6.28 -8.02
CA ASP A 100 -10.73 -5.39 -9.12
C ASP A 100 -10.37 -3.91 -8.83
N SER A 101 -9.56 -3.65 -7.80
CA SER A 101 -9.17 -2.29 -7.42
C SER A 101 -8.37 -1.60 -8.52
N VAL A 102 -8.34 -0.27 -8.47
CA VAL A 102 -7.52 0.56 -9.36
C VAL A 102 -6.41 1.18 -8.52
N VAL A 103 -5.15 0.98 -8.91
CA VAL A 103 -3.99 1.56 -8.24
C VAL A 103 -3.30 2.51 -9.20
N THR A 104 -3.11 3.76 -8.78
CA THR A 104 -2.31 4.75 -9.49
C THR A 104 -1.05 5.01 -8.71
N ILE A 105 0.07 5.07 -9.42
CA ILE A 105 1.37 5.41 -8.86
C ILE A 105 1.98 6.61 -9.58
N SER A 106 2.75 7.41 -8.84
CA SER A 106 3.57 8.47 -9.41
C SER A 106 4.89 8.54 -8.66
N LEU A 107 5.98 8.29 -9.37
CA LEU A 107 7.33 8.34 -8.85
C LEU A 107 7.97 9.68 -9.24
N PHE A 108 8.61 10.30 -8.26
CA PHE A 108 9.35 11.54 -8.40
C PHE A 108 10.79 11.35 -7.94
N ASP A 109 11.74 12.02 -8.59
CA ASP A 109 13.12 12.10 -8.11
C ASP A 109 13.25 13.08 -6.91
N LYS A 110 14.46 13.19 -6.36
CA LYS A 110 14.78 14.11 -5.26
C LYS A 110 14.57 15.60 -5.58
N ASP A 111 14.52 15.95 -6.87
CA ASP A 111 14.35 17.32 -7.36
C ASP A 111 12.86 17.60 -7.69
N ASN A 112 11.96 16.69 -7.28
CA ASN A 112 10.51 16.70 -7.50
C ASN A 112 10.09 16.61 -8.97
N ASN A 113 10.95 16.13 -9.87
CA ASN A 113 10.55 15.83 -11.24
C ASN A 113 9.82 14.49 -11.27
N MET A 114 8.69 14.44 -11.96
CA MET A 114 7.98 13.17 -12.18
C MET A 114 8.78 12.31 -13.14
N VAL A 115 9.31 11.19 -12.64
CA VAL A 115 10.10 10.25 -13.43
C VAL A 115 9.24 9.14 -14.02
N TYR A 116 8.12 8.82 -13.39
CA TYR A 116 7.24 7.76 -13.86
C TYR A 116 5.83 7.89 -13.30
N ASN A 117 4.83 7.51 -14.10
CA ASN A 117 3.45 7.33 -13.67
C ASN A 117 2.87 6.09 -14.34
N ASP A 118 2.00 5.38 -13.63
CA ASP A 118 1.25 4.26 -14.19
C ASP A 118 -0.02 3.97 -13.39
N LEU A 119 -0.91 3.20 -13.99
CA LEU A 119 -2.18 2.78 -13.45
C LEU A 119 -2.37 1.27 -13.64
N ALA A 120 -2.72 0.55 -12.57
CA ALA A 120 -3.11 -0.84 -12.61
C ALA A 120 -4.62 -0.92 -12.52
N ARG A 121 -5.22 -1.71 -13.42
CA ARG A 121 -6.59 -2.18 -13.29
C ARG A 121 -6.57 -3.61 -12.79
N ARG A 122 -7.51 -3.98 -11.93
CA ARG A 122 -7.57 -5.31 -11.30
C ARG A 122 -6.43 -5.56 -10.34
N ALA A 123 -6.18 -4.53 -9.54
CA ALA A 123 -5.38 -4.68 -8.38
C ALA A 123 -6.13 -5.44 -7.30
N GLY A 124 -5.52 -6.45 -6.74
CA GLY A 124 -5.91 -6.88 -5.42
C GLY A 124 -5.60 -5.80 -4.36
N LEU A 125 -6.44 -5.72 -3.34
CA LEU A 125 -6.33 -4.76 -2.24
C LEU A 125 -6.98 -5.38 -1.01
N GLU A 126 -6.21 -5.47 0.06
CA GLU A 126 -6.66 -5.89 1.38
C GLU A 126 -6.39 -4.78 2.38
N ILE A 127 -7.42 -4.38 3.13
CA ILE A 127 -7.30 -3.38 4.20
C ILE A 127 -7.88 -3.96 5.49
N ILE A 128 -7.03 -4.06 6.50
CA ILE A 128 -7.43 -4.39 7.87
C ILE A 128 -7.42 -3.08 8.66
N GLU A 129 -8.58 -2.46 8.86
CA GLU A 129 -8.70 -1.10 9.39
C GLU A 129 -8.04 -0.89 10.77
N LYS A 130 -7.88 -1.97 11.55
CA LYS A 130 -7.12 -1.95 12.82
C LYS A 130 -5.68 -1.43 12.66
N ILE A 131 -5.08 -1.50 11.47
CA ILE A 131 -3.75 -0.95 11.23
C ILE A 131 -3.70 0.57 11.44
N PHE A 132 -4.83 1.26 11.24
CA PHE A 132 -4.92 2.72 11.37
C PHE A 132 -4.83 3.18 12.82
N GLU A 133 -5.08 2.30 13.82
CA GLU A 133 -4.81 2.60 15.23
C GLU A 133 -3.32 2.85 15.52
N TYR A 134 -2.44 2.40 14.62
CA TYR A 134 -0.98 2.48 14.78
C TYR A 134 -0.33 3.48 13.80
N LEU A 135 -1.13 4.15 12.98
CA LEU A 135 -0.68 5.05 11.93
C LEU A 135 -1.34 6.42 12.10
N ASP A 136 -0.63 7.49 11.80
CA ASP A 136 -1.21 8.84 11.74
C ASP A 136 -1.97 9.00 10.41
N VAL A 137 -3.25 8.59 10.41
CA VAL A 137 -4.11 8.57 9.23
C VAL A 137 -5.12 9.70 9.28
N LYS A 138 -5.21 10.47 8.19
CA LYS A 138 -6.30 11.42 8.00
C LYS A 138 -7.54 10.67 7.52
N ILE A 139 -8.53 10.53 8.40
CA ILE A 139 -9.86 10.01 8.05
C ILE A 139 -10.74 11.23 7.76
N PRO A 140 -11.23 11.43 6.52
CA PRO A 140 -12.22 12.46 6.28
C PRO A 140 -13.48 12.14 7.09
N ILE A 141 -13.93 13.10 7.89
CA ILE A 141 -15.17 13.00 8.67
C ILE A 141 -16.30 12.79 7.66
N GLN A 142 -16.99 11.64 7.74
CA GLN A 142 -18.25 11.47 7.04
C GLN A 142 -19.25 12.42 7.69
N VAL A 143 -19.61 13.49 6.96
CA VAL A 143 -20.73 14.39 7.29
C VAL A 143 -22.01 13.78 6.79
#